data_AF-A0A834USB2-F1
#
_entry.id   AF-A0A834USB2-F1
#
_cell.length_a   1.000
_cell.length_b   1.000
_cell.length_c   1.000
_cell.angle_alpha   90.00
_cell.angle_beta   90.00
_cell.angle_gamma   90.00
#
_symmetry.space_group_name_H-M   'P 1'
#
loop_
_entity.id
_entity.type
_entity.pdbx_description
1 polymer ?
#
loop_
_entity_poly.entity_id
_entity_poly.type
_entity_poly.pdbx_seq_one_letter_code
_entity_poly.pdbx_strand_id
1 'polypeptide(L)'
;MASALLALRTRATVTALLSPPPAITLAIRNASKKTGGSSKNLGGKSRGKHYGIKKMEGHYVHAGNILGTQRQFRWHPGAHVGLGKRKYLYALEEGIVHYTKEVYVPNPNNLEAVDLVTRLPKGAVLYKTFVHVVPAKPEGTFKLVAML
;
A
#
# COMPACT_ATOMS: atom_id res chain seq x y z
N MET A 1 -38.43 71.20 -43.52
CA MET A 1 -38.36 72.65 -43.22
C MET A 1 -37.05 72.90 -42.48
N ALA A 2 -36.17 73.72 -43.08
CA ALA A 2 -34.89 74.31 -42.60
C ALA A 2 -33.75 73.33 -42.19
N SER A 3 -32.61 73.19 -42.88
CA SER A 3 -31.57 74.14 -43.37
C SER A 3 -30.59 74.65 -42.30
N ALA A 4 -29.30 74.32 -42.44
CA ALA A 4 -28.12 75.18 -42.15
C ALA A 4 -26.84 74.36 -42.44
N LEU A 5 -26.24 74.50 -43.61
CA LEU A 5 -25.23 75.50 -44.03
C LEU A 5 -23.78 75.06 -43.73
N LEU A 6 -23.12 74.75 -44.84
CA LEU A 6 -21.72 74.49 -45.05
C LEU A 6 -20.94 75.83 -44.99
N ALA A 7 -19.80 75.87 -44.29
CA ALA A 7 -18.77 76.87 -44.52
C ALA A 7 -17.39 76.28 -44.20
N LEU A 8 -16.76 75.71 -45.23
CA LEU A 8 -15.35 75.33 -45.21
C LEU A 8 -14.58 76.42 -45.96
N ARG A 9 -13.63 77.09 -45.30
CA ARG A 9 -12.52 77.71 -46.03
C ARG A 9 -11.24 77.65 -45.21
N THR A 10 -10.25 77.13 -45.90
CA THR A 10 -8.90 76.76 -45.52
C THR A 10 -8.03 77.97 -45.23
N ARG A 11 -6.99 77.78 -44.41
CA ARG A 11 -5.59 78.02 -44.80
C ARG A 11 -4.64 77.43 -43.76
N ALA A 12 -3.71 76.63 -44.27
CA ALA A 12 -2.60 76.00 -43.58
C ALA A 12 -1.53 77.03 -43.18
N THR A 13 -0.71 76.71 -42.17
CA THR A 13 0.77 76.69 -42.21
C THR A 13 1.30 76.34 -40.81
N VAL A 14 1.93 75.18 -40.65
CA VAL A 14 3.40 75.02 -40.47
C VAL A 14 3.92 75.57 -39.15
N THR A 15 4.20 74.67 -38.21
CA THR A 15 5.32 74.77 -37.25
C THR A 15 5.48 73.42 -36.57
N ALA A 16 6.24 72.56 -37.24
CA ALA A 16 6.93 71.44 -36.60
C ALA A 16 8.16 71.97 -35.86
N LEU A 17 8.69 71.13 -34.96
CA LEU A 17 10.05 71.16 -34.38
C LEU A 17 10.24 72.05 -33.15
N LEU A 18 9.98 71.50 -31.96
CA LEU A 18 10.77 71.67 -30.72
C LEU A 18 10.06 70.96 -29.54
N SER A 19 10.22 69.65 -29.41
CA SER A 19 10.08 68.98 -28.11
C SER A 19 11.21 67.96 -27.93
N PRO A 20 11.92 67.97 -26.79
CA PRO A 20 13.01 67.02 -26.56
C PRO A 20 12.45 65.61 -26.31
N PRO A 21 13.13 64.53 -26.77
CA PRO A 21 12.68 63.18 -26.49
C PRO A 21 12.84 62.88 -24.99
N PRO A 22 11.85 62.24 -24.32
CA PRO A 22 12.00 61.84 -22.93
C PRO A 22 13.08 60.75 -22.81
N ALA A 23 14.00 60.93 -21.86
CA ALA A 23 15.07 59.99 -21.56
C ALA A 23 14.52 58.56 -21.40
N ILE A 24 15.05 57.63 -22.19
CA ILE A 24 14.73 56.21 -22.09
C ILE A 24 15.30 55.72 -20.76
N THR A 25 14.45 55.64 -19.74
CA THR A 25 14.74 54.82 -18.56
C THR A 25 14.88 53.39 -19.06
N LEU A 26 16.11 52.89 -19.15
CA LEU A 26 16.36 51.47 -19.35
C LEU A 26 15.73 50.73 -18.16
N ALA A 27 14.51 50.24 -18.34
CA ALA A 27 13.83 49.42 -17.36
C ALA A 27 14.62 48.11 -17.23
N ILE A 28 15.56 48.06 -16.29
CA ILE A 28 16.19 46.82 -15.86
C ILE A 28 15.08 45.98 -15.22
N ARG A 29 14.48 45.08 -16.00
CA ARG A 29 13.59 44.06 -15.45
C ARG A 29 14.45 42.99 -14.83
N ASN A 30 14.62 43.05 -13.51
CA ASN A 30 15.09 41.90 -12.76
C ASN A 30 14.04 40.79 -12.88
N ALA A 31 14.25 39.84 -13.78
CA ALA A 31 13.47 38.62 -13.85
C ALA A 31 13.92 37.69 -12.72
N SER A 32 13.38 37.87 -11.51
CA SER A 32 13.46 36.81 -10.50
C SER A 32 12.29 35.85 -10.74
N LYS A 33 12.56 34.70 -11.35
CA LYS A 33 11.66 33.55 -11.26
C LYS A 33 12.15 32.67 -10.13
N LYS A 34 11.74 32.97 -8.89
CA LYS A 34 11.76 31.97 -7.83
C LYS A 34 10.32 31.49 -7.58
N THR A 35 9.78 30.79 -8.56
CA THR A 35 8.53 30.03 -8.37
C THR A 35 8.85 28.56 -8.56
N GLY A 36 9.55 27.99 -7.57
CA GLY A 36 9.57 26.54 -7.37
C GLY A 36 8.50 26.21 -6.34
N GLY A 37 7.46 25.47 -6.73
CA GLY A 37 6.45 25.02 -5.78
C GLY A 37 7.04 24.06 -4.74
N SER A 38 6.52 24.09 -3.51
CA SER A 38 6.84 23.07 -2.50
C SER A 38 6.41 21.68 -2.99
N SER A 39 7.03 20.62 -2.44
CA SER A 39 6.65 19.25 -2.75
C SER A 39 5.13 19.06 -2.55
N LYS A 40 4.44 18.69 -3.63
CA LYS A 40 3.01 18.33 -3.61
C LYS A 40 2.78 16.92 -3.09
N ASN A 41 3.85 16.14 -2.92
CA ASN A 41 3.80 14.77 -2.40
C ASN A 41 3.73 14.82 -0.87
N LEU A 42 2.60 15.25 -0.33
CA LEU A 42 2.32 15.14 1.10
C LEU A 42 1.91 13.70 1.42
N GLY A 43 2.70 12.99 2.24
CA GLY A 43 2.41 11.61 2.62
C GLY A 43 3.64 10.83 3.08
N GLY A 44 3.52 9.50 3.13
CA GLY A 44 4.65 8.59 3.43
C GLY A 44 5.08 8.51 4.91
N LYS A 45 4.47 9.29 5.81
CA LYS A 45 4.81 9.32 7.24
C LYS A 45 4.12 8.24 8.09
N SER A 46 3.65 7.15 7.47
CA SER A 46 2.96 6.07 8.19
C SER A 46 3.93 5.31 9.07
N ARG A 47 3.56 5.09 10.34
CA ARG A 47 4.35 4.30 11.28
C ARG A 47 4.43 2.83 10.89
N GLY A 48 5.49 2.16 11.34
CA GLY A 48 5.66 0.71 11.19
C GLY A 48 4.53 -0.06 11.88
N LYS A 49 4.11 -1.18 11.28
CA LYS A 49 2.98 -2.01 11.76
C LYS A 49 3.39 -3.23 12.58
N HIS A 50 4.69 -3.43 12.79
CA HIS A 50 5.27 -4.54 13.59
C HIS A 50 4.80 -5.95 13.19
N TYR A 51 4.51 -6.13 11.89
CA TYR A 51 4.27 -7.46 11.30
C TYR A 51 5.53 -8.31 11.34
N GLY A 52 5.36 -9.62 11.45
CA GLY A 52 6.47 -10.58 11.48
C GLY A 52 6.15 -11.82 12.30
N ILE A 53 7.12 -12.74 12.32
CA ILE A 53 7.08 -13.94 13.15
C ILE A 53 7.23 -13.54 14.62
N LYS A 54 6.47 -14.18 15.49
CA LYS A 54 6.52 -13.99 16.95
C LYS A 54 7.08 -15.22 17.67
N LYS A 55 6.93 -16.40 17.08
CA LYS A 55 7.47 -17.67 17.57
C LYS A 55 8.20 -18.35 16.43
N MET A 56 9.51 -18.55 16.58
CA MET A 56 10.33 -19.22 15.57
C MET A 56 10.17 -20.74 15.66
N GLU A 57 10.80 -21.46 14.74
CA GLU A 57 10.86 -22.92 14.77
C GLU A 57 11.50 -23.44 16.07
N GLY A 58 10.98 -24.54 16.61
CA GLY A 58 11.46 -25.14 17.86
C GLY A 58 10.96 -24.47 19.14
N HIS A 59 10.25 -23.34 19.07
CA HIS A 59 9.70 -22.71 20.26
C HIS A 59 8.47 -23.46 20.78
N TYR A 60 8.41 -23.64 22.10
CA TYR A 60 7.21 -24.08 22.80
C TYR A 60 6.16 -22.95 22.83
N VAL A 61 4.92 -23.30 22.51
CA VAL A 61 3.77 -22.39 22.50
C VAL A 61 2.61 -23.00 23.27
N HIS A 62 1.81 -22.15 23.90
CA HIS A 62 0.52 -22.51 24.48
C HIS A 62 -0.60 -22.27 23.46
N ALA A 63 -1.73 -22.92 23.68
CA ALA A 63 -2.96 -22.64 22.93
C ALA A 63 -3.31 -21.15 23.02
N GLY A 64 -3.69 -20.56 21.89
CA GLY A 64 -4.03 -19.14 21.75
C GLY A 64 -2.86 -18.20 21.47
N ASN A 65 -1.61 -18.65 21.62
CA ASN A 65 -0.45 -17.79 21.34
C ASN A 65 -0.37 -17.38 19.86
N ILE A 66 -0.06 -16.11 19.60
CA ILE A 66 0.16 -15.61 18.24
C ILE A 66 1.51 -16.12 17.72
N LEU A 67 1.50 -16.80 16.58
CA LEU A 67 2.69 -17.34 15.91
C LEU A 67 3.32 -16.33 14.97
N GLY A 68 2.50 -15.57 14.24
CA GLY A 68 2.96 -14.56 13.30
C GLY A 68 1.85 -13.64 12.82
N THR A 69 2.20 -12.39 12.56
CA THR A 69 1.27 -11.38 12.03
C THR A 69 1.73 -10.94 10.65
N GLN A 70 0.81 -10.88 9.69
CA GLN A 70 1.11 -10.61 8.29
C GLN A 70 -0.02 -9.83 7.63
N ARG A 71 0.28 -9.13 6.52
CA ARG A 71 -0.73 -8.40 5.73
C ARG A 71 -1.28 -9.26 4.59
N GLN A 72 -0.41 -10.00 3.93
CA GLN A 72 -0.73 -10.99 2.91
C GLN A 72 -0.28 -12.37 3.41
N PHE A 73 -0.76 -13.44 2.78
CA PHE A 73 -0.36 -14.79 3.13
C PHE A 73 1.11 -15.02 2.74
N ARG A 74 1.99 -14.89 3.72
CA ARG A 74 3.40 -15.30 3.63
C ARG A 74 3.58 -16.71 4.17
N TRP A 75 2.91 -17.00 5.29
CA TRP A 75 2.81 -18.32 5.90
C TRP A 75 1.35 -18.77 5.92
N HIS A 76 1.13 -20.03 5.58
CA HIS A 76 -0.17 -20.67 5.56
C HIS A 76 -0.40 -21.44 6.86
N PRO A 77 -1.65 -21.52 7.34
CA PRO A 77 -1.98 -22.35 8.50
C PRO A 77 -1.85 -23.83 8.11
N GLY A 78 -1.06 -24.57 8.88
CA GLY A 78 -0.95 -26.02 8.82
C GLY A 78 -1.70 -26.68 9.97
N ALA A 79 -1.16 -27.79 10.49
CA ALA A 79 -1.75 -28.56 11.58
C ALA A 79 -1.74 -27.79 12.90
N HIS A 80 -2.87 -27.81 13.62
CA HIS A 80 -3.09 -27.15 14.92
C HIS A 80 -2.79 -25.64 14.92
N VAL A 81 -2.96 -24.98 13.77
CA VAL A 81 -2.80 -23.53 13.60
C VAL A 81 -4.08 -22.89 13.07
N GLY A 82 -4.58 -21.89 13.79
CA GLY A 82 -5.74 -21.10 13.39
C GLY A 82 -5.36 -19.88 12.55
N LEU A 83 -6.33 -19.40 11.76
CA LEU A 83 -6.21 -18.19 10.95
C LEU A 83 -7.20 -17.11 11.42
N GLY A 84 -6.68 -15.96 11.83
CA GLY A 84 -7.52 -14.83 12.23
C GLY A 84 -8.04 -13.99 11.05
N LYS A 85 -9.03 -13.12 11.29
CA LYS A 85 -9.62 -12.21 10.28
C LYS A 85 -8.60 -11.36 9.51
N ARG A 86 -7.53 -10.91 10.20
CA ARG A 86 -6.42 -10.13 9.61
C ARG A 86 -5.27 -11.03 9.13
N LYS A 87 -5.54 -12.31 8.84
CA LYS A 87 -4.58 -13.29 8.32
C LYS A 87 -3.38 -13.57 9.23
N TYR A 88 -3.49 -13.27 10.53
CA TYR A 88 -2.50 -13.66 11.52
C TYR A 88 -2.70 -15.12 11.91
N LEU A 89 -1.62 -15.76 12.35
CA LEU A 89 -1.61 -17.17 12.76
C LEU A 89 -1.54 -17.26 14.27
N TYR A 90 -2.28 -18.20 14.85
CA TYR A 90 -2.26 -18.51 16.28
C TYR A 90 -2.29 -20.02 16.51
N ALA A 91 -1.68 -20.46 17.61
CA ALA A 91 -1.66 -21.87 18.01
C ALA A 91 -3.04 -22.30 18.53
N LEU A 92 -3.53 -23.47 18.13
CA LEU A 92 -4.74 -24.08 18.69
C LEU A 92 -4.42 -24.97 19.89
N GLU A 93 -3.25 -25.59 19.90
CA GLU A 93 -2.79 -26.52 20.93
C GLU A 93 -1.45 -26.11 21.53
N GLU A 94 -1.10 -26.73 22.66
CA GLU A 94 0.22 -26.55 23.27
C GLU A 94 1.25 -27.49 22.63
N GLY A 95 2.38 -26.94 22.18
CA GLY A 95 3.33 -27.74 21.43
C GLY A 95 4.53 -26.97 20.92
N ILE A 96 5.27 -27.59 20.00
CA ILE A 96 6.46 -27.02 19.36
C ILE A 96 6.11 -26.54 17.95
N VAL A 97 6.55 -25.33 17.59
CA VAL A 97 6.31 -24.76 16.26
C VAL A 97 7.26 -25.36 15.23
N HIS A 98 6.72 -25.80 14.10
CA HIS A 98 7.46 -26.31 12.95
C HIS A 98 7.03 -25.64 11.65
N TYR A 99 7.98 -25.47 10.72
CA TYR A 99 7.73 -24.88 9.40
C TYR A 99 8.05 -25.89 8.30
N THR A 100 7.13 -26.09 7.37
CA THR A 100 7.29 -27.04 6.26
C THR A 100 7.00 -26.38 4.92
N LYS A 101 7.42 -27.04 3.84
CA LYS A 101 7.11 -26.66 2.46
C LYS A 101 6.20 -27.74 1.87
N GLU A 102 4.91 -27.46 1.79
CA GLU A 102 3.92 -28.43 1.36
C GLU A 102 3.24 -27.98 0.06
N VAL A 103 2.63 -28.95 -0.63
CA VAL A 103 1.87 -28.70 -1.85
C VAL A 103 0.62 -27.89 -1.52
N TYR A 104 0.42 -26.79 -2.23
CA TYR A 104 -0.73 -25.92 -2.06
C TYR A 104 -1.87 -26.34 -3.00
N VAL A 105 -2.93 -26.85 -2.40
CA VAL A 105 -4.20 -27.14 -3.08
C VAL A 105 -5.23 -26.10 -2.62
N PRO A 106 -5.69 -25.19 -3.49
CA PRO A 106 -6.67 -24.18 -3.12
C PRO A 106 -8.07 -24.78 -2.95
N ASN A 107 -8.92 -24.12 -2.16
CA ASN A 107 -10.34 -24.41 -2.12
C ASN A 107 -10.98 -24.08 -3.49
N PRO A 108 -11.81 -24.97 -4.06
CA PRO A 108 -12.51 -24.72 -5.33
C PRO A 108 -13.29 -23.40 -5.40
N ASN A 109 -13.78 -22.89 -4.27
CA ASN A 109 -14.51 -21.63 -4.22
C ASN A 109 -13.63 -20.38 -4.45
N ASN A 110 -12.31 -20.51 -4.34
CA ASN A 110 -11.38 -19.42 -4.62
C ASN A 110 -11.02 -19.41 -6.11
N LEU A 111 -11.86 -18.74 -6.92
CA LEU A 111 -11.70 -18.67 -8.38
C LEU A 111 -10.32 -18.16 -8.80
N GLU A 112 -9.78 -17.13 -8.12
CA GLU A 112 -8.46 -16.58 -8.45
C GLU A 112 -7.33 -17.62 -8.31
N ALA A 113 -7.40 -18.45 -7.26
CA ALA A 113 -6.40 -19.49 -7.03
C ALA A 113 -6.59 -20.69 -7.96
N VAL A 114 -7.84 -21.06 -8.25
CA VAL A 114 -8.17 -22.13 -9.20
C VAL A 114 -7.72 -21.74 -10.61
N ASP A 115 -8.05 -20.54 -11.07
CA ASP A 115 -7.61 -19.97 -12.35
C ASP A 115 -6.08 -19.92 -12.47
N LEU A 116 -5.39 -19.65 -11.36
CA LEU A 116 -3.93 -19.70 -11.35
C LEU A 116 -3.43 -21.14 -11.56
N VAL A 117 -4.01 -22.12 -10.87
CA VAL A 117 -3.60 -23.52 -10.96
C VAL A 117 -3.89 -24.09 -12.36
N THR A 118 -5.02 -23.75 -12.98
CA THR A 118 -5.39 -24.24 -14.33
C THR A 118 -4.49 -23.70 -15.43
N ARG A 119 -3.89 -22.53 -15.24
CA ARG A 119 -2.93 -21.93 -16.17
C ARG A 119 -1.52 -22.52 -16.06
N LEU A 120 -1.25 -23.35 -15.05
CA LEU A 120 0.06 -23.98 -14.89
C LEU A 120 0.26 -25.09 -15.92
N PRO A 121 1.51 -25.29 -16.41
CA PRO A 121 1.81 -26.41 -17.28
C PRO A 121 1.63 -27.74 -16.54
N LYS A 122 1.28 -28.79 -17.29
CA LYS A 122 1.10 -30.14 -16.74
C LYS A 122 2.37 -30.60 -16.01
N GLY A 123 2.23 -30.99 -14.75
CA GLY A 123 3.33 -31.43 -13.88
C GLY A 123 3.92 -30.33 -12.99
N ALA A 124 3.54 -29.06 -13.17
CA ALA A 124 3.91 -28.01 -12.24
C ALA A 124 3.09 -28.10 -10.95
N VAL A 125 3.77 -27.92 -9.81
CA VAL A 125 3.19 -28.00 -8.47
C VAL A 125 3.53 -26.73 -7.70
N LEU A 126 2.54 -26.17 -7.01
CA LEU A 126 2.75 -25.02 -6.14
C LEU A 126 3.14 -25.47 -4.75
N TYR A 127 4.31 -25.05 -4.27
CA TYR A 127 4.70 -25.23 -2.87
C TYR A 127 4.48 -23.93 -2.09
N LYS A 128 3.96 -24.06 -0.86
CA LYS A 128 3.81 -22.94 0.07
C LYS A 128 4.40 -23.30 1.42
N THR A 129 4.70 -22.26 2.21
CA THR A 129 5.21 -22.45 3.58
C THR A 129 4.04 -22.60 4.52
N PHE A 130 3.97 -23.73 5.21
CA PHE A 130 2.97 -23.99 6.24
C PHE A 130 3.60 -23.93 7.63
N VAL A 131 2.78 -23.55 8.61
CA VAL A 131 3.17 -23.49 10.02
C VAL A 131 2.35 -24.52 10.77
N HIS A 132 3.02 -25.37 11.52
CA HIS A 132 2.43 -26.45 12.30
C HIS A 132 2.79 -26.25 13.77
N VAL A 133 1.92 -26.73 14.64
CA VAL A 133 2.25 -26.92 16.06
C VAL A 133 2.16 -28.42 16.33
N VAL A 134 3.28 -29.02 16.74
CA VAL A 134 3.34 -30.43 17.13
C VAL A 134 2.98 -30.52 18.62
N PRO A 135 1.84 -31.13 18.97
CA PRO A 135 1.36 -31.14 20.34
C PRO A 135 2.31 -31.93 21.25
N ALA A 136 2.57 -31.38 22.44
CA ALA A 136 3.48 -32.01 23.42
C ALA A 136 2.74 -32.87 24.45
N LYS A 137 1.49 -32.53 24.77
CA LYS A 137 0.69 -33.20 25.79
C LYS A 137 -0.44 -34.00 25.13
N PRO A 138 -0.72 -35.24 25.60
CA PRO A 138 -1.93 -35.94 25.19
C PRO A 138 -3.17 -35.22 25.74
N GLU A 139 -4.34 -35.45 25.12
CA GLU A 139 -5.61 -34.83 25.52
C GLU A 139 -6.01 -35.15 26.97
N GLY A 140 -5.69 -36.36 27.43
CA GLY A 140 -6.01 -36.80 28.79
C GLY A 140 -5.34 -38.12 29.16
N THR A 141 -5.51 -38.51 30.42
CA THR A 141 -5.09 -39.81 30.95
C THR A 141 -6.26 -40.46 31.67
N PHE A 142 -6.52 -41.74 31.38
CA PHE A 142 -7.52 -42.51 32.11
C PHE A 142 -7.01 -42.77 33.52
N LYS A 143 -7.79 -42.37 34.53
CA LYS A 143 -7.49 -42.62 35.93
C LYS A 143 -8.63 -43.43 36.53
N LEU A 144 -8.28 -44.45 37.29
CA LEU A 144 -9.25 -45.23 38.04
C LEU A 144 -9.84 -44.36 39.15
N VAL A 145 -11.18 -44.23 39.18
CA VAL A 145 -11.88 -43.38 40.14
C VAL A 145 -12.41 -44.18 41.33
N ALA A 146 -12.96 -45.37 41.09
CA ALA A 146 -13.44 -46.27 42.15
C ALA A 146 -13.37 -47.73 41.69
N MET A 147 -13.06 -48.63 42.62
CA MET A 147 -13.35 -50.06 42.51
C MET A 147 -14.68 -50.27 43.23
N LEU A 148 -15.76 -50.43 42.47
CA LEU A 148 -17.07 -50.83 43.01
C LEU A 148 -17.09 -52.33 43.29
#